data_AF-A0A960ZC12-F1
#
_entry.id   AF-A0A960ZC12-F1
#
_cell.length_a   1.000
_cell.length_b   1.000
_cell.length_c   1.000
_cell.angle_alpha   90.00
_cell.angle_beta   90.00
_cell.angle_gamma   90.00
#
_symmetry.space_group_name_H-M   'P 1'
#
loop_
_entity.id
_entity.type
_entity.pdbx_description
1 polymer ?
#
loop_
_entity_poly.entity_id
_entity_poly.type
_entity_poly.pdbx_seq_one_letter_code
_entity_poly.pdbx_strand_id
1 'polypeptide(L)'
;MLQSLVNPKLKIPFNLNGHLELKEEQSGTDYLSEVILSGFSELSENKFAFSLDREGFYNSFIDKSREKVNKNCDGVLFLYKTQDNVVFIKVFLMELKSKKPKPIQYEPQLINGALFTNYLRELYLNHFSNENKNIKIEYFYILFYLDQGKRPIIKKPGIREKYKYISFESMQNYKEQILKYPMGKTAKNYITIQDIISHYK
;
A
#
# COMPACT_ATOMS: atom_id res chain seq x y z
N MET A 1 16.86 -1.44 -9.98
CA MET A 1 16.42 -0.08 -10.35
C MET A 1 15.93 0.67 -9.12
N LEU A 2 14.73 0.48 -8.56
CA LEU A 2 14.42 0.98 -7.19
C LEU A 2 14.43 -0.13 -6.13
N GLN A 3 13.98 -1.33 -6.48
CA GLN A 3 13.96 -2.51 -5.60
C GLN A 3 15.32 -2.89 -4.98
N SER A 4 16.42 -2.46 -5.60
CA SER A 4 17.80 -2.70 -5.14
C SER A 4 18.20 -1.80 -3.98
N LEU A 5 17.49 -0.69 -3.78
CA LEU A 5 17.70 0.26 -2.69
C LEU A 5 16.93 -0.14 -1.43
N VAL A 6 15.99 -1.09 -1.55
CA VAL A 6 15.20 -1.61 -0.43
C VAL A 6 15.92 -2.80 0.18
N ASN A 7 16.07 -2.80 1.49
CA ASN A 7 16.64 -3.93 2.21
C ASN A 7 15.84 -5.21 1.90
N PRO A 8 16.48 -6.32 1.47
CA PRO A 8 15.79 -7.55 1.13
C PRO A 8 14.89 -8.10 2.24
N LYS A 9 15.23 -7.85 3.52
CA LYS A 9 14.44 -8.28 4.68
C LYS A 9 13.09 -7.57 4.81
N LEU A 10 12.93 -6.41 4.17
CA LEU A 10 11.66 -5.67 4.14
C LEU A 10 10.71 -6.15 3.02
N LYS A 11 11.22 -6.94 2.06
CA LYS A 11 10.43 -7.35 0.90
C LYS A 11 9.24 -8.21 1.32
N ILE A 12 8.10 -7.95 0.68
CA ILE A 12 6.92 -8.81 0.75
C ILE A 12 6.92 -9.63 -0.55
N PRO A 13 7.12 -10.95 -0.49
CA PRO A 13 7.16 -11.78 -1.68
C PRO A 13 5.75 -11.90 -2.28
N PHE A 14 5.69 -12.02 -3.61
CA PHE A 14 4.48 -12.47 -4.28
C PHE A 14 4.42 -14.00 -4.21
N ASN A 15 3.23 -14.56 -3.97
CA ASN A 15 3.06 -16.01 -3.92
C ASN A 15 3.11 -16.65 -5.32
N LEU A 16 3.01 -17.97 -5.39
CA LEU A 16 3.06 -18.74 -6.65
C LEU A 16 1.97 -18.35 -7.66
N ASN A 17 0.85 -17.81 -7.19
CA ASN A 17 -0.24 -17.30 -8.03
C ASN A 17 -0.02 -15.84 -8.45
N GLY A 18 1.13 -15.26 -8.10
CA GLY A 18 1.47 -13.87 -8.36
C GLY A 18 0.68 -12.85 -7.53
N HIS A 19 0.03 -13.28 -6.43
CA HIS A 19 -0.68 -12.41 -5.50
C HIS A 19 0.25 -11.80 -4.45
N LEU A 20 -0.10 -10.62 -3.94
CA LEU A 20 0.55 -10.00 -2.79
C LEU A 20 -0.32 -10.23 -1.55
N GLU A 21 0.27 -10.75 -0.48
CA GLU A 21 -0.42 -11.00 0.78
C GLU A 21 0.08 -10.00 1.85
N LEU A 22 -0.81 -9.16 2.36
CA LEU A 22 -0.57 -8.28 3.51
C LEU A 22 -1.21 -8.93 4.74
N LYS A 23 -0.44 -9.06 5.83
CA LYS A 23 -0.85 -9.76 7.05
C LYS A 23 -0.57 -8.90 8.26
N GLU A 24 -1.52 -8.80 9.19
CA GLU A 24 -1.22 -8.36 10.56
C GLU A 24 -0.61 -9.55 11.33
N GLU A 25 0.37 -9.30 12.20
CA GLU A 25 0.93 -10.38 13.05
C GLU A 25 -0.11 -10.96 14.03
N GLN A 26 -1.13 -10.17 14.37
CA GLN A 26 -2.22 -10.61 15.24
C GLN A 26 -3.27 -11.39 14.45
N SER A 27 -3.63 -12.57 14.95
CA SER A 27 -4.63 -13.46 14.34
C SER A 27 -5.81 -13.70 15.29
N GLY A 28 -7.02 -13.80 14.73
CA GLY A 28 -8.25 -14.07 15.47
C GLY A 28 -9.50 -13.57 14.75
N THR A 29 -10.69 -13.97 15.22
CA THR A 29 -11.98 -13.65 14.57
C THR A 29 -12.37 -12.17 14.62
N ASP A 30 -11.70 -11.39 15.47
CA ASP A 30 -11.93 -9.96 15.65
C ASP A 30 -10.82 -9.08 15.03
N TYR A 31 -9.92 -9.70 14.26
CA TYR A 31 -8.81 -9.03 13.61
C TYR A 31 -8.89 -9.15 12.09
N LEU A 32 -8.37 -8.14 11.39
CA LEU A 32 -8.16 -8.20 9.95
C LEU A 32 -6.88 -8.98 9.67
N SER A 33 -6.99 -10.30 9.55
CA SER A 33 -5.81 -11.17 9.45
C SER A 33 -5.04 -11.01 8.15
N GLU A 34 -5.74 -10.90 7.01
CA GLU A 34 -5.09 -10.95 5.70
C GLU A 34 -5.88 -10.22 4.60
N VAL A 35 -5.16 -9.45 3.81
CA VAL A 35 -5.62 -8.86 2.54
C VAL A 35 -4.74 -9.40 1.40
N ILE A 36 -5.39 -9.98 0.39
CA ILE A 36 -4.77 -10.61 -0.77
C ILE A 36 -5.08 -9.78 -2.01
N LEU A 37 -4.04 -9.23 -2.62
CA LEU A 37 -4.12 -8.38 -3.80
C LEU A 37 -3.71 -9.15 -5.05
N SER A 38 -4.47 -8.99 -6.13
CA SER A 38 -4.24 -9.62 -7.42
C SER A 38 -4.44 -8.66 -8.61
N GLY A 39 -4.27 -9.16 -9.84
CA GLY A 39 -4.52 -8.39 -11.07
C GLY A 39 -3.36 -7.53 -11.56
N PHE A 40 -2.13 -7.75 -11.10
CA PHE A 40 -0.99 -6.88 -11.44
C PHE A 40 -0.50 -7.00 -12.89
N SER A 41 -0.70 -8.15 -13.54
CA SER A 41 -0.05 -8.52 -14.81
C SER A 41 -0.36 -7.56 -15.97
N GLU A 42 -1.57 -7.00 -15.99
CA GLU A 42 -2.00 -6.07 -17.04
C GLU A 42 -1.59 -4.62 -16.76
N LEU A 43 -1.16 -4.32 -15.53
CA LEU A 43 -0.94 -2.94 -15.06
C LEU A 43 0.53 -2.51 -15.05
N SER A 44 1.46 -3.46 -15.13
CA SER A 44 2.88 -3.17 -14.99
C SER A 44 3.74 -4.21 -15.69
N GLU A 45 4.86 -3.76 -16.25
CA GLU A 45 5.95 -4.64 -16.71
C GLU A 45 6.68 -5.26 -15.51
N ASN A 46 6.68 -4.54 -14.39
CA ASN A 46 7.39 -4.95 -13.21
C ASN A 46 6.67 -4.50 -11.93
N LYS A 47 6.81 -5.33 -10.90
CA LYS A 47 6.20 -5.11 -9.59
C LYS A 47 7.16 -5.50 -8.48
N PHE A 48 7.15 -4.73 -7.40
CA PHE A 48 7.82 -5.10 -6.16
C PHE A 48 7.07 -4.53 -4.96
N ALA A 49 7.13 -5.23 -3.83
CA ALA A 49 6.48 -4.80 -2.61
C ALA A 49 7.39 -4.96 -1.39
N PHE A 50 7.20 -4.11 -0.39
CA PHE A 50 7.90 -4.17 0.87
C PHE A 50 7.03 -3.60 2.00
N SER A 51 7.37 -3.93 3.24
CA SER A 51 6.76 -3.36 4.44
C SER A 51 7.74 -2.42 5.13
N LEU A 52 7.22 -1.35 5.74
CA LEU A 52 7.96 -0.50 6.68
C LEU A 52 7.63 -0.84 8.15
N ASP A 53 6.76 -1.82 8.37
CA ASP A 53 6.38 -2.34 9.67
C ASP A 53 7.23 -3.58 10.01
N ARG A 54 8.55 -3.39 10.15
CA ARG A 54 9.45 -4.45 10.61
C ARG A 54 10.42 -3.92 11.66
N GLU A 55 10.56 -4.68 12.75
CA GLU A 55 11.53 -4.39 13.80
C GLU A 55 12.96 -4.32 13.26
N GLY A 56 13.77 -3.45 13.84
CA GLY A 56 15.18 -3.29 13.46
C GLY A 56 15.43 -2.43 12.22
N PHE A 57 14.39 -2.04 11.49
CA PHE A 57 14.51 -1.20 10.28
C PHE A 57 13.99 0.20 10.54
N TYR A 58 14.91 1.10 10.86
CA TYR A 58 14.61 2.51 11.09
C TYR A 58 15.55 3.36 10.24
N ASN A 59 15.03 4.44 9.68
CA ASN A 59 15.87 5.43 9.02
C ASN A 59 16.66 6.20 10.10
N SER A 60 17.97 5.94 10.17
CA SER A 60 18.88 6.52 11.15
C SER A 60 19.13 8.02 10.97
N PHE A 61 18.71 8.60 9.86
CA PHE A 61 18.84 10.03 9.55
C PHE A 61 17.64 10.85 10.03
N ILE A 62 16.66 10.21 10.67
CA ILE A 62 15.52 10.90 11.27
C ILE A 62 15.88 11.35 12.66
N ASP A 63 15.46 12.57 12.98
CA ASP A 63 15.49 13.11 14.33
C ASP A 63 14.83 12.11 15.31
N LYS A 64 15.64 11.54 16.20
CA LYS A 64 15.21 10.54 17.18
C LYS A 64 14.14 11.07 18.14
N SER A 65 14.02 12.39 18.29
CA SER A 65 12.93 13.01 19.06
C SER A 65 11.56 12.87 18.38
N ARG A 66 11.53 12.46 17.11
CA ARG A 66 10.31 12.23 16.30
C ARG A 66 10.13 10.74 16.02
N GLU A 67 9.91 9.96 17.08
CA GLU A 67 9.90 8.49 17.07
C GLU A 67 8.94 7.82 16.06
N LYS A 68 7.97 8.56 15.52
CA LYS A 68 6.91 8.06 14.63
C LYS A 68 7.13 8.35 13.14
N VAL A 69 8.22 9.00 12.72
CA VAL A 69 8.46 9.34 11.31
C VAL A 69 9.11 8.17 10.56
N ASN A 70 8.66 7.91 9.33
CA ASN A 70 9.05 6.81 8.42
C ASN A 70 8.95 5.39 9.00
N LYS A 71 7.95 5.13 9.83
CA LYS A 71 7.69 3.79 10.37
C LYS A 71 6.28 3.32 10.05
N ASN A 72 6.11 2.00 10.13
CA ASN A 72 4.84 1.29 10.34
C ASN A 72 3.83 1.43 9.19
N CYS A 73 4.27 1.30 7.93
CA CYS A 73 3.34 1.13 6.81
C CYS A 73 3.33 -0.34 6.42
N ASP A 74 2.17 -1.00 6.55
CA ASP A 74 2.07 -2.46 6.39
C ASP A 74 2.50 -2.94 5.01
N GLY A 75 2.15 -2.19 3.98
CA GLY A 75 2.46 -2.53 2.59
C GLY A 75 2.73 -1.32 1.72
N VAL A 76 3.86 -1.36 1.03
CA VAL A 76 4.18 -0.46 -0.08
C VAL A 76 4.38 -1.29 -1.33
N LEU A 77 3.52 -1.11 -2.33
CA LEU A 77 3.59 -1.81 -3.62
C LEU A 77 3.91 -0.82 -4.73
N PHE A 78 4.92 -1.15 -5.52
CA PHE A 78 5.29 -0.43 -6.73
C PHE A 78 4.85 -1.22 -7.94
N LEU A 79 4.14 -0.56 -8.84
CA LEU A 79 3.84 -1.02 -10.19
C LEU A 79 4.49 -0.03 -11.16
N TYR A 80 5.41 -0.48 -12.00
CA TYR A 80 6.08 0.42 -12.94
C TYR A 80 6.06 -0.07 -14.39
N LYS A 81 6.02 0.90 -15.30
CA LYS A 81 6.02 0.73 -16.75
C LYS A 81 6.88 1.84 -17.36
N THR A 82 7.63 1.52 -18.40
CA THR A 82 8.36 2.52 -19.18
C THR A 82 7.62 2.81 -20.47
N GLN A 83 7.38 4.07 -20.78
CA GLN A 83 6.79 4.50 -22.04
C GLN A 83 7.44 5.80 -22.49
N ASP A 84 7.90 5.87 -23.73
CA ASP A 84 8.50 7.08 -24.33
C ASP A 84 9.64 7.67 -23.48
N ASN A 85 10.53 6.82 -22.94
CA ASN A 85 11.62 7.16 -22.00
C ASN A 85 11.17 7.79 -20.67
N VAL A 86 9.87 7.76 -20.37
CA VAL A 86 9.31 8.14 -19.07
C VAL A 86 9.01 6.88 -18.28
N VAL A 87 9.48 6.83 -17.03
CA VAL A 87 9.12 5.75 -16.09
C VAL A 87 7.91 6.20 -15.29
N PHE A 88 6.80 5.52 -15.51
CA PHE A 88 5.57 5.72 -14.74
C PHE A 88 5.53 4.73 -13.60
N ILE A 89 5.42 5.22 -12.37
CA ILE A 89 5.38 4.43 -11.16
C ILE A 89 4.08 4.72 -10.42
N LYS A 90 3.28 3.69 -10.20
CA LYS A 90 2.15 3.72 -9.27
C LYS A 90 2.59 3.11 -7.95
N VAL A 91 2.43 3.87 -6.87
CA VAL A 91 2.82 3.47 -5.52
C VAL A 91 1.56 3.33 -4.68
N PHE A 92 1.28 2.12 -4.23
CA PHE A 92 0.16 1.80 -3.36
C PHE A 92 0.69 1.72 -1.93
N LEU A 93 0.27 2.68 -1.12
CA LEU A 93 0.57 2.80 0.31
C LEU A 93 -0.62 2.22 1.05
N MET A 94 -0.41 1.14 1.79
CA MET A 94 -1.48 0.30 2.30
C MET A 94 -1.28 0.08 3.80
N GLU A 95 -2.35 0.34 4.54
CA GLU A 95 -2.43 0.12 5.98
C GLU A 95 -3.61 -0.81 6.29
N LEU A 96 -3.42 -1.74 7.22
CA LEU A 96 -4.40 -2.66 7.75
C LEU A 96 -4.77 -2.21 9.16
N LYS A 97 -6.06 -2.24 9.50
CA LYS A 97 -6.55 -2.00 10.86
C LYS A 97 -7.69 -2.94 11.23
N SER A 98 -7.51 -3.67 12.32
CA SER A 98 -8.52 -4.58 12.89
C SER A 98 -9.77 -3.90 13.48
N LYS A 99 -9.83 -2.57 13.59
CA LYS A 99 -10.97 -1.80 14.08
C LYS A 99 -11.20 -0.59 13.18
N LYS A 100 -12.35 0.08 13.30
CA LYS A 100 -12.59 1.38 12.64
C LYS A 100 -11.62 2.43 13.23
N PRO A 101 -10.53 2.77 12.54
CA PRO A 101 -9.45 3.53 13.14
C PRO A 101 -9.74 5.02 13.02
N LYS A 102 -9.27 5.81 13.99
CA LYS A 102 -9.23 7.26 13.89
C LYS A 102 -8.09 7.68 12.94
N PRO A 103 -8.24 8.78 12.18
CA PRO A 103 -7.21 9.34 11.29
C PRO A 103 -5.78 9.35 11.84
N ILE A 104 -5.61 9.79 13.09
CA ILE A 104 -4.31 9.82 13.78
C ILE A 104 -3.62 8.45 13.90
N GLN A 105 -4.36 7.36 13.73
CA GLN A 105 -3.86 6.00 13.85
C GLN A 105 -3.34 5.41 12.54
N TYR A 106 -3.62 6.00 11.37
CA TYR A 106 -3.21 5.45 10.07
C TYR A 106 -2.65 6.48 9.08
N GLU A 107 -3.10 7.74 9.12
CA GLU A 107 -2.60 8.74 8.16
C GLU A 107 -1.09 8.97 8.28
N PRO A 108 -0.49 9.08 9.48
CA PRO A 108 0.95 9.23 9.59
C PRO A 108 1.73 8.06 8.99
N GLN A 109 1.22 6.83 9.12
CA GLN A 109 1.85 5.61 8.59
C GLN A 109 1.89 5.62 7.07
N LEU A 110 0.79 6.00 6.45
CA LEU A 110 0.68 6.12 5.00
C LEU A 110 1.60 7.24 4.46
N ILE A 111 1.59 8.40 5.12
CA ILE A 111 2.45 9.54 4.75
C ILE A 111 3.93 9.20 4.92
N ASN A 112 4.29 8.47 5.97
CA ASN A 112 5.62 7.91 6.16
C ASN A 112 6.05 7.01 4.98
N GLY A 113 5.15 6.18 4.46
CA GLY A 113 5.42 5.38 3.27
C GLY A 113 5.66 6.22 2.01
N ALA A 114 4.92 7.31 1.83
CA ALA A 114 5.16 8.28 0.75
C ALA A 114 6.52 8.98 0.90
N LEU A 115 6.84 9.46 2.10
CA LEU A 115 8.11 10.13 2.40
C LEU A 115 9.31 9.19 2.15
N PHE A 116 9.22 7.94 2.60
CA PHE A 116 10.25 6.94 2.33
C PHE A 116 10.39 6.66 0.82
N THR A 117 9.28 6.59 0.09
CA THR A 117 9.31 6.39 -1.37
C THR A 117 9.96 7.58 -2.09
N ASN A 118 9.66 8.81 -1.68
CA ASN A 118 10.32 10.01 -2.19
C ASN A 118 11.82 9.98 -1.89
N TYR A 119 12.22 9.58 -0.67
CA TYR A 119 13.62 9.40 -0.32
C TYR A 119 14.34 8.39 -1.25
N LEU A 120 13.72 7.24 -1.53
CA LEU A 120 14.28 6.25 -2.47
C LEU A 120 14.42 6.83 -3.89
N ARG A 121 13.44 7.62 -4.35
CA ARG A 121 13.49 8.31 -5.64
C ARG A 121 14.67 9.26 -5.70
N GLU A 122 14.83 10.14 -4.70
CA GLU A 122 15.93 11.10 -4.67
C GLU A 122 17.29 10.41 -4.62
N LEU A 123 17.42 9.34 -3.83
CA LEU A 123 18.65 8.56 -3.77
C LEU A 123 18.97 7.90 -5.13
N TYR A 124 17.95 7.38 -5.81
CA TYR A 124 18.11 6.83 -7.16
C TYR A 124 18.54 7.89 -8.17
N LEU A 125 17.88 9.04 -8.22
CA LEU A 125 18.20 10.11 -9.15
C LEU A 125 19.62 10.66 -8.94
N ASN A 126 20.07 10.76 -7.69
CA ASN A 126 21.41 11.26 -7.36
C ASN A 126 22.53 10.24 -7.63
N HIS A 127 22.30 8.94 -7.44
CA HIS A 127 23.34 7.92 -7.66
C HIS A 127 23.37 7.34 -9.07
N PHE A 128 22.25 7.37 -9.79
CA PHE A 128 22.13 6.83 -11.15
C PHE A 128 21.88 7.95 -12.17
N SER A 129 22.39 9.15 -11.90
CA SER A 129 22.14 10.41 -12.64
C SER A 129 22.39 10.32 -14.15
N ASN A 130 23.22 9.39 -14.62
CA ASN A 130 23.46 9.16 -16.04
C ASN A 130 22.26 8.53 -16.78
N GLU A 131 21.24 8.05 -16.06
CA GLU A 131 20.08 7.41 -16.68
C GLU A 131 18.97 8.39 -17.09
N ASN A 132 19.01 9.68 -16.73
CA ASN A 132 18.07 10.75 -17.14
C ASN A 132 16.60 10.30 -17.28
N LYS A 133 16.12 9.46 -16.36
CA LYS A 133 14.76 8.95 -16.44
C LYS A 133 13.83 10.02 -15.89
N ASN A 134 12.94 10.50 -16.75
CA ASN A 134 11.79 11.27 -16.32
C ASN A 134 10.88 10.33 -15.52
N ILE A 135 10.98 10.37 -14.19
CA ILE A 135 10.19 9.52 -13.30
C ILE A 135 8.93 10.28 -12.88
N LYS A 136 7.77 9.72 -13.22
CA LYS A 136 6.46 10.18 -12.75
C LYS A 136 5.92 9.20 -11.72
N ILE A 137 5.65 9.70 -10.52
CA ILE A 137 5.08 8.90 -9.44
C ILE A 137 3.64 9.32 -9.17
N GLU A 138 2.75 8.34 -9.10
CA GLU A 138 1.37 8.48 -8.68
C GLU A 138 1.19 7.69 -7.38
N TYR A 139 0.64 8.33 -6.34
CA TYR A 139 0.43 7.73 -5.03
C TYR A 139 -1.03 7.36 -4.80
N PHE A 140 -1.27 6.16 -4.30
CA PHE A 140 -2.57 5.65 -3.86
C PHE A 140 -2.48 5.34 -2.37
N TYR A 141 -3.28 6.02 -1.56
CA TYR A 141 -3.33 5.86 -0.11
C TYR A 141 -4.53 5.01 0.30
N ILE A 142 -4.30 3.85 0.91
CA ILE A 142 -5.34 2.84 1.09
C ILE A 142 -5.36 2.38 2.53
N LEU A 143 -6.54 2.45 3.13
CA LEU A 143 -6.82 1.86 4.43
C LEU A 143 -7.74 0.67 4.26
N PHE A 144 -7.24 -0.52 4.57
CA PHE A 144 -8.02 -1.72 4.75
C PHE A 144 -8.42 -1.81 6.23
N TYR A 145 -9.72 -1.88 6.53
CA TYR A 145 -10.15 -1.96 7.93
C TYR A 145 -11.31 -2.92 8.15
N LEU A 146 -11.35 -3.58 9.30
CA LEU A 146 -12.45 -4.47 9.64
C LEU A 146 -13.73 -3.68 9.95
N ASP A 147 -14.80 -3.90 9.19
CA ASP A 147 -16.15 -3.39 9.50
C ASP A 147 -16.92 -4.44 10.31
N GLN A 148 -16.92 -4.30 11.64
CA GLN A 148 -17.55 -5.26 12.55
C GLN A 148 -19.09 -5.32 12.42
N GLY A 149 -19.72 -4.33 11.77
CA GLY A 149 -21.18 -4.25 11.64
C GLY A 149 -21.74 -4.87 10.35
N LYS A 150 -20.90 -5.34 9.41
CA LYS A 150 -21.36 -5.75 8.08
C LYS A 150 -20.72 -7.05 7.61
N ARG A 151 -21.52 -7.89 6.95
CA ARG A 151 -21.05 -9.15 6.36
C ARG A 151 -20.02 -8.88 5.25
N PRO A 152 -19.06 -9.78 5.03
CA PRO A 152 -18.03 -9.62 4.01
C PRO A 152 -18.62 -9.41 2.61
N ILE A 153 -17.99 -8.56 1.81
CA ILE A 153 -18.30 -8.43 0.37
C ILE A 153 -17.74 -9.68 -0.33
N ILE A 154 -18.53 -10.75 -0.39
CA ILE A 154 -18.20 -11.92 -1.20
C ILE A 154 -18.65 -11.61 -2.62
N LYS A 155 -17.70 -11.36 -3.53
CA LYS A 155 -18.00 -11.41 -4.98
C LYS A 155 -18.39 -12.85 -5.33
N LYS A 156 -19.69 -13.16 -5.30
CA LYS A 156 -20.23 -14.29 -6.06
C LYS A 156 -20.28 -13.90 -7.54
N PRO A 157 -19.81 -14.75 -8.47
CA PRO A 157 -19.96 -14.48 -9.90
C PRO A 157 -21.45 -14.23 -10.22
N GLY A 158 -21.77 -13.08 -10.82
CA GLY A 158 -23.14 -12.74 -11.25
C GLY A 158 -23.94 -11.82 -10.33
N ILE A 159 -23.50 -11.50 -9.11
CA ILE A 159 -24.20 -10.56 -8.22
C ILE A 159 -23.38 -9.27 -8.09
N ARG A 160 -23.83 -8.19 -8.75
CA ARG A 160 -23.33 -6.82 -8.53
C ARG A 160 -23.89 -6.26 -7.21
N GLU A 161 -23.49 -6.81 -6.07
CA GLU A 161 -23.66 -6.09 -4.81
C GLU A 161 -22.72 -4.88 -4.83
N LYS A 162 -23.30 -3.70 -5.08
CA LYS A 162 -22.59 -2.40 -5.05
C LYS A 162 -21.78 -2.31 -3.76
N TYR A 163 -20.51 -1.95 -3.88
CA TYR A 163 -19.54 -1.60 -2.84
C TYR A 163 -20.02 -0.45 -1.94
N LYS A 164 -21.09 -0.67 -1.17
CA LYS A 164 -21.87 0.41 -0.54
C LYS A 164 -21.11 1.17 0.57
N TYR A 165 -19.84 0.86 0.80
CA TYR A 165 -19.04 1.37 1.92
C TYR A 165 -17.58 1.65 1.60
N ILE A 166 -17.13 1.48 0.35
CA ILE A 166 -15.83 2.03 -0.05
C ILE A 166 -16.00 3.55 -0.11
N SER A 167 -15.16 4.28 0.62
CA SER A 167 -15.19 5.73 0.61
C SER A 167 -13.85 6.30 0.17
N PHE A 168 -13.92 7.35 -0.64
CA PHE A 168 -12.79 8.16 -1.02
C PHE A 168 -12.94 9.51 -0.32
N GLU A 169 -12.03 9.80 0.61
CA GLU A 169 -12.16 10.93 1.53
C GLU A 169 -10.85 11.70 1.59
N SER A 170 -10.90 13.01 1.87
CA SER A 170 -9.71 13.77 2.25
C SER A 170 -9.17 13.27 3.60
N MET A 171 -7.85 13.16 3.71
CA MET A 171 -7.20 12.97 5.00
C MET A 171 -7.47 14.18 5.90
N GLN A 172 -7.60 13.96 7.21
CA GLN A 172 -7.89 15.04 8.16
C GLN A 172 -6.66 15.86 8.50
N ASN A 173 -5.49 15.22 8.60
CA ASN A 173 -4.26 15.89 9.03
C ASN A 173 -3.31 16.20 7.86
N TYR A 174 -3.68 15.81 6.65
CA TYR A 174 -2.85 15.87 5.44
C TYR A 174 -3.70 16.25 4.23
N LYS A 175 -3.07 16.76 3.16
CA LYS A 175 -3.77 17.27 1.96
C LYS A 175 -4.22 16.15 1.01
N GLU A 176 -3.67 14.96 1.21
CA GLU A 176 -3.88 13.78 0.40
C GLU A 176 -5.30 13.23 0.58
N GLN A 177 -5.72 12.41 -0.38
CA GLN A 177 -6.96 11.66 -0.30
C GLN A 177 -6.67 10.20 -0.01
N ILE A 178 -7.60 9.53 0.66
CA ILE A 178 -7.50 8.14 1.06
C ILE A 178 -8.71 7.35 0.60
N LEU A 179 -8.44 6.15 0.09
CA LEU A 179 -9.44 5.14 -0.16
C LEU A 179 -9.57 4.25 1.07
N LYS A 180 -10.73 4.31 1.73
CA LYS A 180 -11.07 3.44 2.86
C LYS A 180 -11.87 2.26 2.34
N TYR A 181 -11.32 1.08 2.56
CA TYR A 181 -11.84 -0.16 2.02
C TYR A 181 -12.22 -1.08 3.18
N PRO A 182 -13.52 -1.21 3.49
CA PRO A 182 -13.98 -2.07 4.58
C PRO A 182 -13.85 -3.54 4.21
N MET A 183 -13.38 -4.32 5.17
CA MET A 183 -13.18 -5.77 5.10
C MET A 183 -14.17 -6.49 6.00
N GLY A 184 -14.52 -7.70 5.57
CA GLY A 184 -15.33 -8.59 6.40
C GLY A 184 -14.49 -9.39 7.38
N LYS A 185 -15.16 -10.01 8.36
CA LYS A 185 -14.58 -11.02 9.26
C LYS A 185 -14.32 -12.34 8.51
N THR A 186 -13.38 -12.34 7.58
CA THR A 186 -12.91 -13.54 6.88
C THR A 186 -11.42 -13.70 7.08
N ALA A 187 -10.95 -14.95 7.06
CA ALA A 187 -9.52 -15.24 7.15
C ALA A 187 -8.72 -14.61 6.00
N LYS A 188 -9.38 -14.43 4.83
CA LYS A 188 -8.79 -13.88 3.60
C LYS A 188 -9.74 -12.89 2.96
N ASN A 189 -9.25 -11.71 2.63
CA ASN A 189 -9.98 -10.71 1.85
C ASN A 189 -9.31 -10.51 0.50
N TYR A 190 -10.01 -10.85 -0.60
CA TYR A 190 -9.45 -10.78 -1.95
C TYR A 190 -9.88 -9.50 -2.66
N ILE A 191 -8.91 -8.77 -3.25
CA ILE A 191 -9.15 -7.52 -3.97
C ILE A 191 -8.26 -7.49 -5.21
N THR A 192 -8.77 -6.93 -6.31
CA THR A 192 -7.96 -6.66 -7.50
C THR A 192 -7.44 -5.23 -7.47
N ILE A 193 -6.23 -4.98 -7.96
CA ILE A 193 -5.71 -3.61 -8.04
C ILE A 193 -6.54 -2.73 -8.98
N GLN A 194 -7.12 -3.31 -10.03
CA GLN A 194 -8.03 -2.60 -10.93
C GLN A 194 -9.24 -2.04 -10.18
N ASP A 195 -9.81 -2.78 -9.22
CA ASP A 195 -10.91 -2.29 -8.40
C ASP A 195 -10.47 -1.03 -7.63
N ILE A 196 -9.29 -1.07 -6.99
CA ILE A 196 -8.73 0.08 -6.26
C ILE A 196 -8.56 1.29 -7.18
N ILE A 197 -7.90 1.12 -8.32
CA ILE A 197 -7.65 2.21 -9.29
C ILE A 197 -8.97 2.81 -9.79
N SER A 198 -10.01 1.99 -9.99
CA SER A 198 -11.29 2.46 -10.51
C SER A 198 -12.01 3.46 -9.59
N HIS A 199 -11.67 3.47 -8.30
CA HIS A 199 -12.22 4.39 -7.29
C HIS A 199 -11.46 5.72 -7.17
N TYR A 200 -10.30 5.86 -7.81
CA TYR A 200 -9.45 7.06 -7.77
C TYR A 200 -9.71 8.03 -8.94
N LYS A 201 -10.85 7.89 -9.64
CA LYS A 201 -11.21 8.69 -10.83
C LYS A 201 -11.96 9.96 -10.48
#